data_AF-A0A0G1N236-F1
#
_entry.id   AF-A0A0G1N236-F1
#
_cell.length_a   1.000
_cell.length_b   1.000
_cell.length_c   1.000
_cell.angle_alpha   90.00
_cell.angle_beta   90.00
_cell.angle_gamma   90.00
#
_symmetry.space_group_name_H-M   'P 1'
#
loop_
_entity.id
_entity.type
_entity.pdbx_description
1 polymer ?
#
loop_
_entity_poly.entity_id
_entity_poly.type
_entity_poly.pdbx_seq_one_letter_code
_entity_poly.pdbx_strand_id
1 'polypeptide(L)'
;MEWKFQFGIKNLIYWGLIVLFIGSFFFSLKNLPPVGQEVSLTKALEDIKANKVKEVDITGDKLTLTYQDNTIAFSRKEENESFVKTLEASSIDPKSVKMVVKDQSLSRIWIELLGTLLPLGLMVVEAFCQGQTIA
;
A
#
# COMPACT_ATOMS: atom_id res chain seq x y z
N MET A 1 26.50 6.96 36.78
CA MET A 1 26.17 6.17 35.57
C MET A 1 26.68 6.97 34.38
N GLU A 2 27.92 6.72 33.95
CA GLU A 2 28.50 7.43 32.82
C GLU A 2 28.01 6.76 31.53
N TRP A 3 27.04 7.38 30.85
CA TRP A 3 26.65 6.98 29.50
C TRP A 3 27.74 7.41 28.51
N LYS A 4 28.74 6.56 28.32
CA LYS A 4 29.73 6.72 27.25
C LYS A 4 29.10 6.24 25.94
N PHE A 5 28.39 7.13 25.26
CA PHE A 5 27.92 6.91 23.89
C PHE A 5 29.11 6.93 22.94
N GLN A 6 29.75 5.79 22.78
CA GLN A 6 30.67 5.57 21.67
C GLN A 6 29.81 5.31 20.42
N PHE A 7 29.34 6.37 19.76
CA PHE A 7 28.66 6.26 18.48
C PHE A 7 29.66 5.84 17.41
N GLY A 8 30.02 4.56 17.40
CA GLY A 8 30.65 3.96 16.24
C GLY A 8 29.67 4.00 15.08
N ILE A 9 30.15 4.35 13.89
CA ILE A 9 29.37 4.29 12.63
C ILE A 9 28.62 2.95 12.52
N LYS A 10 29.22 1.86 13.01
CA LYS A 10 28.62 0.51 13.10
C LYS A 10 27.31 0.51 13.90
N ASN A 11 27.31 1.08 15.11
CA ASN A 11 26.12 1.15 15.96
C ASN A 11 25.01 2.03 15.37
N LEU A 12 25.37 3.10 14.65
CA LEU A 12 24.40 3.97 13.99
C LEU A 12 23.68 3.26 12.83
N ILE A 13 24.42 2.47 12.04
CA ILE A 13 23.87 1.67 10.95
C ILE A 13 22.91 0.60 11.49
N TYR A 14 23.30 -0.14 12.53
CA TYR A 14 22.43 -1.16 13.14
C TYR A 14 21.16 -0.56 13.75
N TRP A 15 21.27 0.58 14.45
CA TRP A 15 20.09 1.30 14.95
C TRP A 15 19.17 1.78 13.82
N GLY A 16 19.74 2.31 12.74
CA GLY A 16 18.98 2.70 11.54
C GLY A 16 18.23 1.53 10.92
N LEU A 17 18.87 0.36 10.83
CA LEU A 17 18.25 -0.85 10.29
C LEU A 17 17.11 -1.35 11.19
N ILE A 18 17.29 -1.36 12.51
CA ILE A 18 16.23 -1.73 13.47
C ILE A 18 15.02 -0.80 13.32
N VAL A 19 15.25 0.51 13.24
CA VAL A 19 14.17 1.49 13.02
C VAL A 19 13.50 1.29 11.66
N LEU A 20 14.26 0.99 10.60
CA LEU A 20 13.71 0.67 9.28
C LEU A 20 12.77 -0.55 9.34
N PHE A 21 13.20 -1.64 9.97
CA PHE A 21 12.39 -2.86 10.07
C PHE A 21 11.14 -2.66 10.93
N ILE A 22 11.28 -2.03 12.09
CA ILE A 22 10.15 -1.70 12.97
C ILE A 22 9.19 -0.75 12.25
N GLY A 23 9.71 0.28 11.59
CA GLY A 23 8.93 1.23 10.79
C GLY A 23 8.18 0.55 9.66
N SER A 24 8.84 -0.36 8.93
CA SER A 24 8.22 -1.17 7.88
C SER A 24 7.10 -2.06 8.43
N PHE A 25 7.27 -2.64 9.62
CA PHE A 25 6.23 -3.44 10.26
C PHE A 25 4.98 -2.59 10.57
N PHE A 26 5.16 -1.41 11.18
CA PHE A 26 4.05 -0.49 11.44
C PHE A 26 3.42 0.06 10.15
N PHE A 27 4.22 0.29 9.11
CA PHE A 27 3.72 0.70 7.79
C PHE A 27 2.89 -0.39 7.13
N SER A 28 3.30 -1.66 7.26
CA SER A 28 2.54 -2.82 6.77
C SER A 28 1.17 -2.90 7.45
N LEU A 29 1.12 -2.71 8.78
CA LEU A 29 -0.13 -2.69 9.54
C LEU A 29 -1.13 -1.62 9.06
N LYS A 30 -0.63 -0.47 8.56
CA LYS A 30 -1.48 0.58 7.98
C LYS A 30 -1.99 0.27 6.58
N ASN A 31 -1.30 -0.60 5.84
CA ASN A 31 -1.66 -0.99 4.47
C ASN A 31 -2.37 -2.35 4.40
N LEU A 32 -2.75 -2.95 5.54
CA LEU A 32 -3.59 -4.14 5.52
C LEU A 32 -4.89 -3.80 4.77
N PRO A 33 -5.26 -4.58 3.74
CA PRO A 33 -6.56 -4.42 3.12
C PRO A 33 -7.62 -4.51 4.22
N PRO A 34 -8.54 -3.54 4.32
CA PRO A 34 -9.62 -3.63 5.29
C PRO A 34 -10.34 -4.97 5.15
N VAL A 35 -10.74 -5.62 6.25
CA VAL A 35 -11.54 -6.85 6.17
C VAL A 35 -12.93 -6.45 5.70
N GLY A 36 -13.15 -6.57 4.40
CA GLY A 36 -14.38 -6.18 3.73
C GLY A 36 -15.04 -7.38 3.06
N GLN A 37 -16.36 -7.32 2.93
CA GLN A 37 -17.12 -8.36 2.23
C GLN A 37 -16.88 -8.23 0.72
N GLU A 38 -16.63 -9.34 0.04
CA GLU A 38 -16.61 -9.35 -1.43
C GLU A 38 -18.05 -9.32 -1.97
N VAL A 39 -18.32 -8.34 -2.84
CA VAL A 39 -19.62 -8.13 -3.49
C VAL A 39 -19.45 -8.12 -5.01
N SER A 40 -20.46 -8.64 -5.73
CA SER A 40 -20.46 -8.61 -7.19
C SER A 40 -20.49 -7.17 -7.71
N LEU A 41 -19.93 -6.96 -8.91
CA LEU A 41 -19.93 -5.64 -9.56
C LEU A 41 -21.34 -5.09 -9.72
N THR A 42 -22.31 -5.93 -10.09
CA THR A 42 -23.72 -5.54 -10.20
C THR A 42 -24.28 -5.02 -8.88
N LYS A 43 -24.03 -5.72 -7.76
CA LYS A 43 -24.49 -5.29 -6.45
C LYS A 43 -23.81 -3.98 -6.02
N ALA A 44 -22.52 -3.82 -6.31
CA ALA A 44 -21.80 -2.58 -6.07
C ALA A 44 -22.43 -1.40 -6.84
N LEU A 45 -22.78 -1.59 -8.12
CA LEU A 45 -23.46 -0.58 -8.94
C LEU A 45 -24.86 -0.25 -8.40
N GLU A 46 -25.63 -1.25 -7.95
CA GLU A 46 -26.94 -1.05 -7.31
C GLU A 46 -26.82 -0.22 -6.02
N ASP A 47 -25.83 -0.53 -5.18
CA ASP A 47 -25.60 0.19 -3.92
C ASP A 47 -25.10 1.63 -4.16
N ILE A 48 -24.30 1.86 -5.21
CA ILE A 48 -23.91 3.22 -5.64
C ILE A 48 -25.15 3.98 -6.11
N LYS A 49 -25.99 3.37 -6.96
CA LYS A 49 -27.24 3.97 -7.44
C LYS A 49 -28.21 4.30 -6.31
N ALA A 50 -28.25 3.46 -5.28
CA ALA A 50 -29.03 3.68 -4.07
C ALA A 50 -28.41 4.70 -3.10
N ASN A 51 -27.32 5.39 -3.47
CA ASN A 51 -26.58 6.34 -2.65
C ASN A 51 -26.06 5.76 -1.32
N LYS A 52 -25.83 4.44 -1.21
CA LYS A 52 -25.30 3.85 0.03
C LYS A 52 -23.78 3.95 0.14
N VAL A 53 -23.10 4.17 -0.98
CA VAL A 53 -21.64 4.24 -1.09
C VAL A 53 -21.18 5.69 -1.00
N LYS A 54 -20.20 5.94 -0.13
CA LYS A 54 -19.58 7.24 0.10
C LYS A 54 -18.38 7.48 -0.82
N GLU A 55 -17.52 6.47 -0.96
CA GLU A 55 -16.26 6.57 -1.71
C GLU A 55 -15.93 5.25 -2.40
N VAL A 56 -15.37 5.33 -3.60
CA VAL A 56 -14.85 4.20 -4.37
C VAL A 56 -13.38 4.45 -4.68
N ASP A 57 -12.54 3.61 -4.10
CA ASP A 57 -11.11 3.54 -4.34
C ASP A 57 -10.83 2.53 -5.47
N ILE A 58 -10.22 3.00 -6.56
CA ILE A 58 -9.91 2.20 -7.75
C ILE A 58 -8.41 1.91 -7.75
N THR A 59 -8.03 0.64 -7.66
CA THR A 59 -6.63 0.19 -7.59
C THR A 59 -6.42 -0.94 -8.58
N GLY A 60 -5.92 -0.62 -9.78
CA GLY A 60 -5.91 -1.56 -10.90
C GLY A 60 -7.33 -2.02 -11.23
N ASP A 61 -7.59 -3.32 -11.15
CA ASP A 61 -8.92 -3.91 -11.36
C ASP A 61 -9.73 -4.10 -10.07
N LYS A 62 -9.12 -3.81 -8.90
CA LYS A 62 -9.80 -3.90 -7.61
C LYS A 62 -10.52 -2.59 -7.31
N LEU A 63 -11.78 -2.73 -6.90
CA LEU A 63 -12.62 -1.64 -6.38
C LEU A 63 -12.79 -1.84 -4.88
N THR A 64 -12.55 -0.77 -4.11
CA THR A 64 -12.82 -0.74 -2.67
C THR A 64 -13.91 0.27 -2.42
N LEU A 65 -15.07 -0.21 -1.96
CA LEU A 65 -16.23 0.62 -1.66
C LEU A 65 -16.27 0.91 -0.18
N THR A 66 -16.35 2.19 0.16
CA THR A 66 -16.61 2.66 1.53
C THR A 66 -18.06 3.11 1.59
N TYR A 67 -18.86 2.44 2.41
CA TYR A 67 -20.26 2.77 2.63
C TYR A 67 -20.42 3.95 3.61
N GLN A 68 -21.62 4.55 3.65
CA GLN A 68 -21.91 5.64 4.57
C GLN A 68 -21.76 5.25 6.06
N ASP A 69 -22.00 3.98 6.40
CA ASP A 69 -21.82 3.41 7.75
C ASP A 69 -20.35 3.08 8.08
N ASN A 70 -19.41 3.44 7.20
CA ASN A 70 -17.98 3.10 7.24
C ASN A 70 -17.68 1.60 7.10
N THR A 71 -18.65 0.79 6.68
CA THR A 71 -18.35 -0.58 6.25
C THR A 71 -17.60 -0.55 4.92
N ILE A 72 -16.77 -1.57 4.72
CA ILE A 72 -15.92 -1.67 3.53
C ILE A 72 -16.30 -2.94 2.80
N ALA A 73 -16.49 -2.83 1.49
CA ALA A 73 -16.67 -3.96 0.61
C ALA A 73 -15.68 -3.90 -0.55
N PHE A 74 -15.45 -5.06 -1.16
CA PHE A 74 -14.60 -5.19 -2.32
C PHE A 74 -15.39 -5.66 -3.52
N SER A 75 -15.04 -5.14 -4.67
CA SER A 75 -15.50 -5.65 -5.94
C SER A 75 -14.37 -5.63 -6.97
N ARG A 76 -14.61 -6.19 -8.14
CA ARG A 76 -13.66 -6.25 -9.23
C ARG A 76 -14.35 -5.81 -10.51
N LYS A 77 -13.66 -4.97 -11.29
CA LYS A 77 -14.10 -4.61 -12.65
C LYS A 77 -13.54 -5.61 -13.66
N GLU A 78 -14.14 -5.67 -14.84
CA GLU A 78 -13.56 -6.41 -15.96
C GLU A 78 -12.19 -5.82 -16.35
N GLU A 79 -11.27 -6.70 -16.74
CA GLU A 79 -9.95 -6.29 -17.20
C GLU A 79 -10.08 -5.33 -18.38
N ASN A 80 -9.26 -4.28 -18.39
CA ASN A 80 -9.22 -3.25 -19.44
C ASN A 80 -10.50 -2.38 -19.59
N GLU A 81 -11.53 -2.56 -18.76
CA GLU A 81 -12.68 -1.67 -18.74
C GLU A 81 -12.47 -0.49 -17.76
N SER A 82 -12.92 0.70 -18.15
CA SER A 82 -12.92 1.86 -17.26
C SER A 82 -14.18 1.84 -16.40
N PHE A 83 -14.00 1.86 -15.07
CA PHE A 83 -15.12 1.89 -14.12
C PHE A 83 -16.08 3.07 -14.35
N VAL A 84 -15.55 4.22 -14.79
CA VAL A 84 -16.36 5.39 -15.15
C VAL A 84 -17.30 5.08 -16.31
N LYS A 85 -16.82 4.36 -17.33
CA LYS A 85 -17.64 3.93 -18.48
C LYS A 85 -18.70 2.91 -18.04
N THR A 86 -18.38 2.03 -17.11
CA THR A 86 -19.33 1.05 -16.55
C THR A 86 -20.48 1.74 -15.80
N LEU A 87 -20.18 2.82 -15.05
CA LEU A 87 -21.20 3.65 -14.39
C LEU A 87 -22.10 4.33 -15.42
N GLU A 88 -21.52 4.98 -16.44
CA GLU A 88 -22.27 5.64 -17.52
C GLU A 88 -23.17 4.65 -18.28
N ALA A 89 -22.64 3.46 -18.62
CA ALA A 89 -23.41 2.39 -19.26
C ALA A 89 -24.57 1.88 -18.40
N SER A 90 -24.43 1.98 -17.07
CA SER A 90 -25.47 1.62 -16.10
C SER A 90 -26.45 2.78 -15.79
N SER A 91 -26.35 3.90 -16.52
CA SER A 91 -27.13 5.13 -16.28
C SER A 91 -26.93 5.70 -14.87
N ILE A 92 -25.73 5.56 -14.31
CA ILE A 92 -25.33 6.13 -13.01
C ILE A 92 -24.42 7.32 -13.28
N ASP A 93 -24.73 8.48 -12.68
CA ASP A 93 -23.86 9.66 -12.78
C ASP A 93 -22.55 9.39 -12.02
N PRO A 94 -21.37 9.43 -12.68
CA PRO A 94 -20.08 9.25 -12.01
C PRO A 94 -19.80 10.29 -10.91
N LYS A 95 -20.49 11.44 -10.94
CA LYS A 95 -20.38 12.48 -9.90
C LYS A 95 -21.16 12.16 -8.63
N SER A 96 -22.01 11.13 -8.64
CA SER A 96 -22.80 10.73 -7.48
C SER A 96 -21.98 10.13 -6.35
N VAL A 97 -20.77 9.64 -6.64
CA VAL A 97 -19.87 9.01 -5.68
C VAL A 97 -18.46 9.58 -5.79
N LYS A 98 -17.78 9.74 -4.66
CA LYS A 98 -16.38 10.18 -4.67
C LYS A 98 -15.51 9.04 -5.19
N MET A 99 -14.85 9.26 -6.32
CA MET A 99 -13.91 8.29 -6.90
C MET A 99 -12.47 8.73 -6.67
N VAL A 100 -11.63 7.80 -6.23
CA VAL A 100 -10.20 8.01 -6.03
C VAL A 100 -9.46 6.92 -6.80
N VAL A 101 -8.71 7.33 -7.83
CA VAL A 101 -7.87 6.41 -8.61
C VAL A 101 -6.47 6.38 -7.99
N LYS A 102 -6.05 5.22 -7.50
CA LYS A 102 -4.71 5.00 -6.94
C LYS A 102 -3.83 4.33 -7.98
N ASP A 103 -2.81 5.05 -8.43
CA ASP A 103 -1.74 4.47 -9.25
C ASP A 103 -0.71 3.80 -8.33
N GLN A 104 -0.60 2.47 -8.44
CA GLN A 104 0.38 1.68 -7.69
C GLN A 104 1.67 1.41 -8.46
N SER A 105 1.75 1.79 -9.74
CA SER A 105 2.85 1.43 -10.63
C SER A 105 4.18 1.95 -10.09
N LEU A 106 4.22 3.22 -9.69
CA LEU A 106 5.44 3.84 -9.15
C LEU A 106 5.84 3.23 -7.81
N SER A 107 4.90 3.03 -6.89
CA SER A 107 5.20 2.40 -5.59
C SER A 107 5.71 0.98 -5.75
N ARG A 108 5.15 0.23 -6.70
CA ARG A 108 5.54 -1.15 -6.98
C ARG A 108 6.97 -1.22 -7.53
N ILE A 109 7.32 -0.33 -8.47
CA ILE A 109 8.68 -0.23 -9.00
C ILE A 109 9.68 0.06 -7.88
N TRP A 110 9.39 1.03 -6.99
CA TRP A 110 10.29 1.34 -5.87
C TRP A 110 10.44 0.17 -4.88
N ILE A 111 9.35 -0.54 -4.58
CA ILE A 111 9.39 -1.73 -3.70
C ILE A 111 10.22 -2.85 -4.33
N GLU A 112 10.06 -3.10 -5.63
CA GLU A 112 10.81 -4.13 -6.37
C GLU A 112 12.31 -3.78 -6.44
N LEU A 113 12.64 -2.52 -6.74
CA LEU A 113 14.02 -2.02 -6.74
C LEU A 113 14.65 -2.11 -5.35
N LEU A 114 13.99 -1.61 -4.31
CA LEU A 114 14.49 -1.68 -2.95
C LEU A 114 14.61 -3.13 -2.47
N GLY A 115 13.63 -3.99 -2.75
CA GLY A 115 13.67 -5.41 -2.39
C GLY A 115 14.84 -6.15 -3.03
N THR A 116 15.26 -5.74 -4.23
CA THR A 116 16.38 -6.36 -4.96
C THR A 116 17.74 -5.75 -4.56
N LEU A 117 17.81 -4.43 -4.37
CA LEU A 117 19.06 -3.72 -4.10
C LEU A 117 19.42 -3.68 -2.61
N LEU A 118 18.44 -3.71 -1.72
CA LEU A 118 18.65 -3.68 -0.26
C LEU A 118 19.50 -4.87 0.22
N PRO A 119 19.26 -6.13 -0.19
CA PRO A 119 20.12 -7.25 0.21
C PRO A 119 21.57 -7.10 -0.27
N LEU A 120 21.77 -6.60 -1.49
CA LEU A 120 23.11 -6.37 -2.06
C LEU A 120 23.84 -5.26 -1.30
N GLY A 121 23.14 -4.17 -0.98
CA GLY A 121 23.69 -3.09 -0.16
C GLY A 121 24.09 -3.57 1.23
N LEU A 122 23.25 -4.39 1.87
CA LEU A 122 23.55 -5.00 3.16
C LEU A 122 24.78 -5.92 3.10
N MET A 123 24.91 -6.74 2.04
CA MET A 123 26.09 -7.58 1.85
C MET A 123 27.39 -6.78 1.74
N VAL A 124 27.39 -5.68 0.98
CA VAL A 124 28.57 -4.81 0.82
C VAL A 124 28.91 -4.12 2.14
N VAL A 125 27.90 -3.62 2.86
CA VAL A 125 28.09 -2.98 4.17
C VAL A 125 28.66 -3.96 5.19
N GLU A 126 28.13 -5.18 5.28
CA GLU A 126 28.63 -6.23 6.17
C GLU A 126 30.07 -6.64 5.82
N ALA A 127 30.38 -6.83 4.54
CA ALA A 127 31.74 -7.17 4.08
C ALA A 127 32.74 -6.06 4.43
N PHE A 128 32.38 -4.79 4.23
CA PHE A 128 33.22 -3.64 4.60
C PHE A 128 33.41 -3.54 6.12
N CYS A 129 32.36 -3.84 6.90
CA CYS A 129 32.38 -3.80 8.35
C CYS A 129 33.27 -4.92 8.96
N GLN A 130 33.31 -6.10 8.34
CA GLN A 130 34.19 -7.22 8.70
C GLN A 130 35.65 -6.98 8.31
N GLY A 131 35.90 -6.34 7.17
CA GLY A 131 37.25 -6.00 6.71
C GLY A 131 38.02 -5.04 7.65
N GLN A 132 37.34 -4.24 8.46
CA GLN A 132 37.96 -3.38 9.49
C GLN A 132 38.23 -4.07 10.84
N THR A 133 37.84 -5.33 11.03
CA THR A 133 38.07 -6.09 12.28
C THR A 133 39.39 -6.88 12.27
N ILE A 134 40.04 -7.01 11.11
CA ILE A 134 41.28 -7.79 10.90
C ILE A 134 42.52 -6.93 10.58
N ALA A 135 42.45 -5.61 10.82
CA ALA A 135 43.59 -4.69 10.71
C ALA A 135 43.96 -4.11 12.08
#